data_AF-A0A956EKA2-F1
#
_entry.id   AF-A0A956EKA2-F1
#
_cell.length_a   1.000
_cell.length_b   1.000
_cell.length_c   1.000
_cell.angle_alpha   90.00
_cell.angle_beta   90.00
_cell.angle_gamma   90.00
#
_symmetry.space_group_name_H-M   'P 1'
#
loop_
_entity.id
_entity.type
_entity.pdbx_description
1 polymer ?
#
loop_
_entity_poly.entity_id
_entity_poly.type
_entity_poly.pdbx_seq_one_letter_code
_entity_poly.pdbx_strand_id
1 'polypeptide(L)'
;LHLPAAIFSPLDPTSFTFRGANLCAWEDGLALPLADREVAVDPAIGRLAIGVDSDDARQALGEALRCSATHGAVGPVGAEPITRDNPWSGDDFVETRRVGSGPGLWDIHDALANLGDADGPWLIEIADSEIHELDLSTVVGTIDEDGGPNLTLAHPLVIRGADGQRPILRLAQPLRARPVTVFDADPDTQAAINDQVAATLLRLEGIMVTQGATFPAGAALIERAALGALEVIESTLDPGGYRTLDGSRAPITPALALREPYGFADGNDERAFAESPRILLRRAIVGPIALDLGYRLDLVESIVDAGAGADADPGSAPLAIVGATPDSAGDPGYAAPTSIDRATIFGRARLESLFGRGAIFCGRLEVHDHQRGCLRQSYVAGDGDVLPPNLGCVRGDEATLAFTSERFADPAYGQLADRCDRRIRTRGPDDDAMGAFGFLLPAHAWQNLELRLRENMPVGVRPLLIPVT
;
A
#
# COMPACT_ATOMS: atom_id res chain seq x y z
N LEU A 1 15.49 -11.77 19.20
CA LEU A 1 16.75 -11.84 18.40
C LEU A 1 17.35 -13.22 18.58
N HIS A 2 17.68 -13.90 17.49
CA HIS A 2 18.44 -15.15 17.50
C HIS A 2 19.81 -14.88 16.86
N LEU A 3 20.89 -15.14 17.60
CA LEU A 3 22.28 -14.85 17.21
C LEU A 3 22.95 -16.06 16.54
N PRO A 4 23.91 -15.88 15.61
CA PRO A 4 24.60 -16.97 14.92
C PRO A 4 25.47 -17.82 15.86
N ALA A 5 25.05 -19.05 16.16
CA ALA A 5 25.71 -19.90 17.16
C ALA A 5 27.20 -20.20 16.87
N ALA A 6 27.67 -20.20 15.61
CA ALA A 6 29.06 -20.55 15.30
C ALA A 6 30.09 -19.54 15.85
N ILE A 7 29.72 -18.24 15.87
CA ILE A 7 30.60 -17.14 16.29
C ILE A 7 30.24 -16.65 17.69
N PHE A 8 28.97 -16.83 18.04
CA PHE A 8 28.37 -16.36 19.28
C PHE A 8 28.06 -17.53 20.24
N SER A 9 28.69 -18.70 20.10
CA SER A 9 28.67 -19.78 21.09
C SER A 9 30.01 -19.85 21.83
N PRO A 10 30.01 -20.01 23.17
CA PRO A 10 28.86 -20.28 24.03
C PRO A 10 28.36 -18.97 24.66
N LEU A 11 27.49 -18.22 24.00
CA LEU A 11 26.94 -17.02 24.64
C LEU A 11 25.88 -17.38 25.65
N ASP A 12 26.16 -16.96 26.87
CA ASP A 12 25.16 -16.64 27.86
C ASP A 12 24.43 -15.35 27.41
N PRO A 13 23.10 -15.37 27.19
CA PRO A 13 22.31 -14.18 26.88
C PRO A 13 22.48 -13.03 27.88
N THR A 14 22.97 -13.31 29.10
CA THR A 14 23.30 -12.30 30.12
C THR A 14 24.56 -11.48 29.82
N SER A 15 25.35 -11.87 28.81
CA SER A 15 26.55 -11.13 28.40
C SER A 15 26.24 -9.90 27.54
N PHE A 16 25.00 -9.76 27.04
CA PHE A 16 24.57 -8.55 26.38
C PHE A 16 24.01 -7.55 27.38
N THR A 17 24.46 -6.30 27.27
CA THR A 17 23.88 -5.17 27.99
C THR A 17 22.89 -4.44 27.09
N PHE A 18 21.84 -3.88 27.68
CA PHE A 18 20.81 -3.15 26.94
C PHE A 18 20.75 -1.72 27.45
N ARG A 19 20.63 -0.76 26.54
CA ARG A 19 20.35 0.63 26.90
C ARG A 19 19.35 1.28 25.95
N GLY A 20 18.59 2.22 26.48
CA GLY A 20 17.88 3.19 25.65
C GLY A 20 18.88 4.16 25.02
N ALA A 21 18.74 4.42 23.73
CA ALA A 21 19.52 5.44 23.02
C ALA A 21 18.64 6.13 21.98
N ASN A 22 18.94 7.40 21.70
CA ASN A 22 18.44 8.04 20.48
C ASN A 22 19.30 7.51 19.32
N LEU A 23 18.69 6.74 18.41
CA LEU A 23 19.33 6.21 17.21
C LEU A 23 18.97 7.01 15.96
N CYS A 24 18.49 8.25 16.13
CA CYS A 24 18.47 9.24 15.06
C CYS A 24 19.91 9.65 14.72
N ALA A 25 20.24 9.72 13.44
CA ALA A 25 21.55 10.11 12.91
C ALA A 25 22.74 9.32 13.50
N TRP A 26 22.55 8.05 13.85
CA TRP A 26 23.62 7.18 14.40
C TRP A 26 24.88 7.06 13.51
N GLU A 27 24.77 7.39 12.22
CA GLU A 27 25.87 7.48 11.24
C GLU A 27 26.93 8.51 11.66
N ASP A 28 26.52 9.59 12.33
CA ASP A 28 27.40 10.64 12.87
C ASP A 28 28.07 10.21 14.19
N GLY A 29 27.81 8.97 14.62
CA GLY A 29 28.23 8.42 15.90
C GLY A 29 27.18 8.62 16.99
N LEU A 30 27.09 7.63 17.86
CA LEU A 30 26.25 7.72 19.05
C LEU A 30 26.91 8.61 20.10
N ALA A 31 26.10 9.41 20.81
CA ALA A 31 26.58 10.27 21.90
C ALA A 31 27.40 9.51 22.95
N LEU A 32 27.06 8.24 23.17
CA LEU A 32 27.91 7.26 23.84
C LEU A 32 28.21 6.14 22.83
N PRO A 33 29.49 5.83 22.55
CA PRO A 33 29.86 4.71 21.69
C PRO A 33 29.24 3.40 22.18
N LEU A 34 28.92 2.50 21.25
CA LEU A 34 28.51 1.14 21.58
C LEU A 34 29.68 0.35 22.14
N ALA A 35 29.48 -0.29 23.29
CA ALA A 35 30.42 -1.28 23.80
C ALA A 35 30.25 -2.63 23.06
N ASP A 36 31.26 -3.50 23.12
CA ASP A 36 31.09 -4.89 22.67
C ASP A 36 29.94 -5.54 23.44
N ARG A 37 29.05 -6.23 22.70
CA ARG A 37 27.85 -6.87 23.24
C ARG A 37 26.91 -5.89 23.95
N GLU A 38 26.88 -4.63 23.53
CA GLU A 38 25.83 -3.70 23.92
C GLU A 38 24.76 -3.63 22.82
N VAL A 39 23.48 -3.70 23.20
CA VAL A 39 22.36 -3.41 22.33
C VAL A 39 21.76 -2.07 22.73
N ALA A 40 21.95 -1.07 21.87
CA ALA A 40 21.23 0.19 21.99
C ALA A 40 19.88 0.06 21.30
N VAL A 41 18.81 0.46 22.00
CA VAL A 41 17.43 0.38 21.51
C VAL A 41 16.82 1.78 21.50
N ASP A 42 16.27 2.16 20.35
CA ASP A 42 15.41 3.33 20.22
C ASP A 42 13.97 2.85 19.99
N PRO A 43 13.14 2.79 21.06
CA PRO A 43 11.79 2.30 20.94
C PRO A 43 10.87 3.27 20.18
N ALA A 44 11.22 4.56 20.07
CA ALA A 44 10.36 5.56 19.44
C ALA A 44 10.32 5.40 17.91
N ILE A 45 11.43 4.94 17.32
CA ILE A 45 11.57 4.71 15.86
C ILE A 45 11.82 3.23 15.52
N GLY A 46 11.69 2.34 16.50
CA GLY A 46 11.82 0.89 16.32
C GLY A 46 13.20 0.42 15.87
N ARG A 47 14.28 1.12 16.24
CA ARG A 47 15.65 0.78 15.83
C ARG A 47 16.41 0.05 16.93
N LEU A 48 17.32 -0.82 16.52
CA LEU A 48 18.31 -1.44 17.39
C LEU A 48 19.69 -1.35 16.72
N ALA A 49 20.71 -1.10 17.53
CA ALA A 49 22.10 -1.15 17.11
C ALA A 49 22.85 -2.13 18.02
N ILE A 50 23.59 -3.07 17.42
CA ILE A 50 24.34 -4.10 18.14
C ILE A 50 25.83 -3.77 18.03
N GLY A 51 26.46 -3.50 19.18
CA GLY A 51 27.90 -3.33 19.29
C GLY A 51 28.63 -4.67 19.24
N VAL A 52 29.63 -4.76 18.37
CA VAL A 52 30.54 -5.91 18.26
C VAL A 52 31.98 -5.43 18.09
N ASP A 53 32.93 -6.16 18.65
CA ASP A 53 34.37 -5.80 18.66
C ASP A 53 35.17 -6.24 17.42
N SER A 54 34.55 -6.96 16.48
CA SER A 54 35.23 -7.58 15.35
C SER A 54 34.41 -7.58 14.06
N ASP A 55 35.10 -7.48 12.92
CA ASP A 55 34.49 -7.54 11.59
C ASP A 55 33.84 -8.90 11.30
N ASP A 56 34.42 -9.99 11.79
CA ASP A 56 33.85 -11.33 11.65
C ASP A 56 32.49 -11.43 12.37
N ALA A 57 32.37 -10.86 13.57
CA ALA A 57 31.11 -10.79 14.30
C ALA A 57 30.07 -9.91 13.58
N ARG A 58 30.52 -8.77 13.02
CA ARG A 58 29.67 -7.89 12.20
C ARG A 58 29.14 -8.62 10.96
N GLN A 59 30.00 -9.33 10.24
CA GLN A 59 29.60 -10.09 9.04
C GLN A 59 28.62 -11.21 9.39
N ALA A 60 28.87 -11.96 10.46
CA ALA A 60 28.00 -13.03 10.92
C ALA A 60 26.59 -12.55 11.29
N LEU A 61 26.49 -11.39 11.94
CA LEU A 61 25.20 -10.75 12.20
C LEU A 61 24.50 -10.38 10.88
N GLY A 62 25.23 -9.84 9.91
CA GLY A 62 24.68 -9.53 8.58
C GLY A 62 24.12 -10.76 7.84
N GLU A 63 24.76 -11.91 7.98
CA GLU A 63 24.37 -13.14 7.26
C GLU A 63 23.27 -13.94 7.98
N ALA A 64 23.29 -13.98 9.31
CA ALA A 64 22.53 -14.98 10.07
C ALA A 64 21.72 -14.43 11.25
N LEU A 65 21.69 -13.12 11.50
CA LEU A 65 20.78 -12.55 12.49
C LEU A 65 19.34 -12.82 12.09
N ARG A 66 18.53 -13.32 13.04
CA ARG A 66 17.08 -13.46 12.86
C ARG A 66 16.35 -12.62 13.90
N CYS A 67 15.34 -11.89 13.44
CA CYS A 67 14.47 -11.08 14.28
C CYS A 67 13.05 -11.65 14.23
N SER A 68 12.42 -11.75 15.39
CA SER A 68 10.97 -11.92 15.49
C SER A 68 10.39 -10.62 16.02
N ALA A 69 9.31 -10.16 15.40
CA ALA A 69 8.62 -8.95 15.77
C ALA A 69 7.12 -9.24 15.93
N THR A 70 6.49 -8.54 16.88
CA THR A 70 5.03 -8.54 17.04
C THR A 70 4.53 -7.20 16.53
N HIS A 71 3.57 -7.24 15.62
CA HIS A 71 2.97 -6.03 15.07
C HIS A 71 1.87 -5.54 16.03
N GLY A 72 2.04 -4.33 16.56
CA GLY A 72 1.00 -3.62 17.32
C GLY A 72 0.09 -2.81 16.42
N ALA A 73 -0.20 -3.29 15.22
CA ALA A 73 -0.98 -2.55 14.24
C ALA A 73 -2.48 -2.62 14.57
N VAL A 74 -3.20 -1.54 14.26
CA VAL A 74 -4.57 -1.33 14.74
C VAL A 74 -5.60 -2.07 13.89
N GLY A 75 -5.21 -2.55 12.72
CA GLY A 75 -6.02 -3.40 11.86
C GLY A 75 -5.43 -3.47 10.45
N PRO A 76 -5.96 -4.34 9.57
CA PRO A 76 -5.28 -4.89 8.39
C PRO A 76 -5.15 -3.91 7.22
N VAL A 77 -4.60 -2.71 7.41
CA VAL A 77 -4.37 -1.71 6.36
C VAL A 77 -2.91 -1.78 5.89
N GLY A 78 -2.73 -2.13 4.63
CA GLY A 78 -1.42 -2.44 4.06
C GLY A 78 -1.04 -3.91 4.23
N ALA A 79 0.20 -4.24 3.88
CA ALA A 79 0.74 -5.59 3.95
C ALA A 79 1.00 -6.01 5.40
N GLU A 80 -0.02 -6.39 6.16
CA GLU A 80 0.15 -6.88 7.54
C GLU A 80 0.28 -8.41 7.58
N PRO A 81 1.08 -8.99 8.50
CA PRO A 81 1.21 -10.44 8.65
C PRO A 81 0.02 -11.01 9.44
N ILE A 82 -1.16 -10.96 8.83
CA ILE A 82 -2.42 -11.45 9.40
C ILE A 82 -2.75 -12.85 8.89
N THR A 83 -3.65 -13.54 9.59
CA THR A 83 -4.38 -14.66 9.01
C THR A 83 -5.34 -14.12 7.96
N ARG A 84 -5.29 -14.70 6.76
CA ARG A 84 -6.10 -14.23 5.65
C ARG A 84 -7.28 -15.16 5.46
N ASP A 85 -8.46 -14.58 5.31
CA ASP A 85 -9.59 -15.35 4.81
C ASP A 85 -9.24 -15.82 3.40
N ASN A 86 -9.39 -17.12 3.13
CA ASN A 86 -9.26 -17.64 1.78
C ASN A 86 -10.63 -17.61 1.12
N PRO A 87 -10.95 -16.58 0.29
CA PRO A 87 -12.23 -16.55 -0.40
C PRO A 87 -12.32 -17.62 -1.49
N TRP A 88 -11.18 -18.23 -1.85
CA TRP A 88 -11.09 -19.19 -2.93
C TRP A 88 -11.20 -20.63 -2.44
N SER A 89 -11.93 -21.43 -3.19
CA SER A 89 -11.93 -22.88 -3.04
C SER A 89 -10.66 -23.49 -3.65
N GLY A 90 -10.27 -24.70 -3.23
CA GLY A 90 -9.10 -25.38 -3.78
C GLY A 90 -9.18 -25.68 -5.29
N ASP A 91 -10.39 -25.61 -5.87
CA ASP A 91 -10.65 -25.84 -7.30
C ASP A 91 -10.71 -24.53 -8.11
N ASP A 92 -10.57 -23.36 -7.46
CA ASP A 92 -10.63 -22.06 -8.14
C ASP A 92 -9.39 -21.75 -8.98
N PHE A 93 -8.28 -22.45 -8.69
CA PHE A 93 -7.01 -22.30 -9.39
C PHE A 93 -6.59 -23.63 -10.03
N VAL A 94 -6.18 -23.56 -11.29
CA VAL A 94 -5.65 -24.73 -12.01
C VAL A 94 -4.22 -25.03 -11.58
N GLU A 95 -3.48 -24.00 -11.14
CA GLU A 95 -2.10 -24.12 -10.68
C GLU A 95 -1.88 -23.30 -9.41
N THR A 96 -1.17 -23.88 -8.43
CA THR A 96 -0.71 -23.17 -7.23
C THR A 96 0.79 -23.38 -7.05
N ARG A 97 1.57 -22.29 -7.10
CA ARG A 97 3.02 -22.32 -6.92
C ARG A 97 3.39 -21.63 -5.61
N ARG A 98 4.12 -22.35 -4.75
CA ARG A 98 4.60 -21.81 -3.47
C ARG A 98 6.03 -21.29 -3.62
N VAL A 99 6.23 -20.00 -3.39
CA VAL A 99 7.50 -19.29 -3.53
C VAL A 99 8.18 -19.17 -2.16
N GLY A 100 9.50 -19.31 -2.12
CA GLY A 100 10.29 -19.09 -0.91
C GLY A 100 11.71 -19.66 -0.97
N SER A 101 12.51 -19.44 0.07
CA SER A 101 13.92 -19.87 0.11
C SER A 101 14.17 -21.34 0.47
N GLY A 102 13.10 -22.09 0.78
CA GLY A 102 13.14 -23.49 1.20
C GLY A 102 13.21 -24.52 0.06
N PRO A 103 13.70 -25.75 0.32
CA PRO A 103 13.76 -26.81 -0.69
C PRO A 103 12.37 -27.18 -1.20
N GLY A 104 12.21 -27.24 -2.53
CA GLY A 104 10.94 -27.55 -3.19
C GLY A 104 9.99 -26.36 -3.33
N LEU A 105 10.41 -25.17 -2.90
CA LEU A 105 9.73 -23.91 -3.22
C LEU A 105 10.28 -23.34 -4.52
N TRP A 106 9.45 -22.53 -5.18
CA TRP A 106 9.79 -21.86 -6.42
C TRP A 106 10.57 -20.57 -6.15
N ASP A 107 11.46 -20.21 -7.07
CA ASP A 107 11.89 -18.82 -7.23
C ASP A 107 10.73 -18.00 -7.81
N ILE A 108 10.66 -16.71 -7.48
CA ILE A 108 9.58 -15.85 -7.94
C ILE A 108 9.53 -15.71 -9.47
N HIS A 109 10.68 -15.72 -10.17
CA HIS A 109 10.72 -15.61 -11.62
C HIS A 109 10.18 -16.87 -12.29
N ASP A 110 10.61 -18.04 -11.80
CA ASP A 110 10.13 -19.33 -12.29
C ASP A 110 8.64 -19.53 -11.97
N ALA A 111 8.17 -19.03 -10.83
CA ALA A 111 6.76 -19.07 -10.48
C ALA A 111 5.89 -18.27 -11.45
N LEU A 112 6.40 -17.15 -11.98
CA LEU A 112 5.73 -16.27 -12.94
C LEU A 112 5.96 -16.67 -14.41
N ALA A 113 6.73 -17.72 -14.69
CA ALA A 113 7.06 -18.12 -16.06
C ALA A 113 5.84 -18.69 -16.82
N ASN A 114 5.70 -18.28 -18.09
CA ASN A 114 4.74 -18.78 -19.07
C ASN A 114 3.26 -18.63 -18.68
N LEU A 115 2.92 -17.52 -18.03
CA LEU A 115 1.52 -17.18 -17.68
C LEU A 115 0.60 -17.03 -18.90
N GLY A 116 1.17 -16.77 -20.09
CA GLY A 116 0.43 -16.70 -21.34
C GLY A 116 -0.06 -18.05 -21.87
N ASP A 117 0.53 -19.15 -21.40
CA ASP A 117 0.18 -20.52 -21.79
C ASP A 117 -0.71 -21.21 -20.74
N ALA A 118 -1.19 -20.45 -19.74
CA ALA A 118 -2.06 -20.98 -18.70
C ALA A 118 -3.40 -21.43 -19.31
N ASP A 119 -3.92 -22.59 -18.88
CA ASP A 119 -5.25 -23.09 -19.25
C ASP A 119 -6.34 -22.71 -18.23
N GLY A 120 -6.00 -21.86 -17.24
CA GLY A 120 -6.92 -21.38 -16.20
C GLY A 120 -6.23 -20.48 -15.17
N PRO A 121 -6.95 -20.05 -14.12
CA PRO A 121 -6.43 -19.14 -13.10
C PRO A 121 -5.26 -19.72 -12.32
N TRP A 122 -4.26 -18.88 -12.01
CA TRP A 122 -3.06 -19.27 -11.26
C TRP A 122 -2.95 -18.54 -9.92
N LEU A 123 -2.46 -19.26 -8.92
CA LEU A 123 -2.12 -18.75 -7.60
C LEU A 123 -0.61 -18.86 -7.36
N ILE A 124 0.04 -17.74 -7.05
CA ILE A 124 1.41 -17.68 -6.56
C ILE A 124 1.35 -17.28 -5.09
N GLU A 125 1.69 -18.21 -4.20
CA GLU A 125 1.69 -17.99 -2.75
C GLU A 125 3.14 -17.89 -2.25
N ILE A 126 3.52 -16.73 -1.69
CA ILE A 126 4.82 -16.52 -1.09
C ILE A 126 4.78 -16.98 0.37
N ALA A 127 5.53 -18.05 0.67
CA ALA A 127 5.42 -18.82 1.90
C ALA A 127 6.27 -18.27 3.06
N ASP A 128 7.09 -17.25 2.83
CA ASP A 128 7.95 -16.60 3.81
C ASP A 128 7.76 -15.07 3.84
N SER A 129 8.46 -14.41 4.76
CA SER A 129 8.48 -12.94 4.89
C SER A 129 9.80 -12.36 4.38
N GLU A 130 10.42 -13.00 3.39
CA GLU A 130 11.68 -12.55 2.80
C GLU A 130 11.46 -11.49 1.70
N ILE A 131 12.58 -10.95 1.20
CA ILE A 131 12.61 -10.06 0.05
C ILE A 131 12.82 -10.92 -1.19
N HIS A 132 11.90 -10.81 -2.14
CA HIS A 132 11.94 -11.46 -3.44
C HIS A 132 12.24 -10.39 -4.49
N GLU A 133 13.42 -10.46 -5.11
CA GLU A 133 13.73 -9.60 -6.26
C GLU A 133 12.90 -10.05 -7.45
N LEU A 134 12.29 -9.11 -8.16
CA LEU A 134 11.56 -9.39 -9.39
C LEU A 134 12.05 -8.50 -10.53
N ASP A 135 12.68 -9.14 -11.51
CA ASP A 135 13.02 -8.59 -12.80
C ASP A 135 12.22 -9.32 -13.89
N LEU A 136 11.12 -8.69 -14.33
CA LEU A 136 10.27 -9.17 -15.41
C LEU A 136 11.00 -9.43 -16.74
N SER A 137 12.16 -8.80 -16.99
CA SER A 137 12.93 -9.04 -18.22
C SER A 137 13.57 -10.44 -18.25
N THR A 138 13.66 -11.08 -17.08
CA THR A 138 14.18 -12.44 -16.91
C THR A 138 13.07 -13.48 -16.72
N VAL A 139 11.82 -13.04 -16.54
CA VAL A 139 10.66 -13.93 -16.45
C VAL A 139 10.32 -14.44 -17.84
N VAL A 140 10.33 -15.76 -18.02
CA VAL A 140 10.04 -16.38 -19.32
C VAL A 140 8.58 -16.16 -19.71
N GLY A 141 8.34 -15.77 -20.96
CA GLY A 141 7.01 -15.50 -21.50
C GLY A 141 6.57 -14.04 -21.38
N THR A 142 7.39 -13.14 -20.84
CA THR A 142 7.13 -11.70 -20.93
C THR A 142 7.37 -11.16 -22.34
N ILE A 143 6.69 -10.06 -22.66
CA ILE A 143 6.83 -9.36 -23.94
C ILE A 143 7.29 -7.92 -23.69
N ASP A 144 8.33 -7.49 -24.39
CA ASP A 144 8.78 -6.10 -24.39
C ASP A 144 7.86 -5.24 -25.28
N GLU A 145 7.13 -4.34 -24.64
CA GLU A 145 6.20 -3.42 -25.29
C GLU A 145 6.00 -2.17 -24.40
N ASP A 146 5.70 -1.04 -25.02
CA ASP A 146 5.46 0.24 -24.32
C ASP A 146 6.66 0.74 -23.49
N GLY A 147 7.88 0.29 -23.83
CA GLY A 147 9.12 0.68 -23.16
C GLY A 147 9.59 -0.25 -22.03
N GLY A 148 9.01 -1.44 -21.87
CA GLY A 148 9.53 -2.44 -20.94
C GLY A 148 8.85 -3.82 -21.04
N PRO A 149 9.28 -4.80 -20.22
CA PRO A 149 8.71 -6.15 -20.20
C PRO A 149 7.32 -6.15 -19.55
N ASN A 150 6.39 -6.89 -20.15
CA ASN A 150 5.00 -7.02 -19.69
C ASN A 150 4.70 -8.48 -19.38
N LEU A 151 4.07 -8.73 -18.23
CA LEU A 151 3.41 -10.01 -17.95
C LEU A 151 2.25 -10.19 -18.91
N THR A 152 2.26 -11.29 -19.66
CA THR A 152 1.15 -11.67 -20.55
C THR A 152 0.22 -12.64 -19.83
N LEU A 153 -1.03 -12.24 -19.63
CA LEU A 153 -2.01 -13.03 -18.89
C LEU A 153 -3.05 -13.63 -19.84
N ALA A 154 -3.19 -14.95 -19.85
CA ALA A 154 -4.33 -15.63 -20.48
C ALA A 154 -5.54 -15.70 -19.54
N HIS A 155 -5.29 -15.76 -18.23
CA HIS A 155 -6.28 -15.95 -17.17
C HIS A 155 -5.94 -15.12 -15.93
N PRO A 156 -6.83 -15.04 -14.93
CA PRO A 156 -6.54 -14.40 -13.65
C PRO A 156 -5.27 -14.91 -12.99
N LEU A 157 -4.44 -13.98 -12.49
CA LEU A 157 -3.27 -14.24 -11.68
C LEU A 157 -3.44 -13.61 -10.30
N VAL A 158 -3.27 -14.43 -9.27
CA VAL A 158 -3.21 -13.97 -7.88
C VAL A 158 -1.80 -14.19 -7.34
N ILE A 159 -1.17 -13.12 -6.87
CA ILE A 159 0.10 -13.16 -6.13
C ILE A 159 -0.22 -12.76 -4.69
N ARG A 160 -0.03 -13.69 -3.75
CA ARG A 160 -0.36 -13.45 -2.34
C ARG A 160 0.73 -13.86 -1.36
N GLY A 161 0.75 -13.19 -0.21
CA GLY A 161 1.46 -13.69 0.96
C GLY A 161 0.70 -14.82 1.64
N ALA A 162 1.42 -15.83 2.13
CA ALA A 162 0.86 -16.86 3.00
C ALA A 162 0.39 -16.28 4.35
N ASP A 163 -0.38 -17.06 5.10
CA ASP A 163 -0.89 -16.64 6.41
C ASP A 163 0.23 -16.28 7.38
N GLY A 164 0.06 -15.14 8.05
CA GLY A 164 1.05 -14.62 9.00
C GLY A 164 2.36 -14.17 8.35
N GLN A 165 2.44 -14.16 7.01
CA GLN A 165 3.61 -13.67 6.28
C GLN A 165 3.40 -12.26 5.76
N ARG A 166 4.52 -11.54 5.63
CA ARG A 166 4.64 -10.21 5.03
C ARG A 166 5.81 -10.20 4.03
N PRO A 167 5.68 -10.87 2.89
CA PRO A 167 6.72 -10.87 1.87
C PRO A 167 6.89 -9.47 1.26
N ILE A 168 8.12 -9.19 0.84
CA ILE A 168 8.46 -7.96 0.11
C ILE A 168 8.83 -8.35 -1.32
N LEU A 169 8.08 -7.87 -2.30
CA LEU A 169 8.39 -7.96 -3.71
C LEU A 169 9.16 -6.71 -4.13
N ARG A 170 10.46 -6.83 -4.36
CA ARG A 170 11.32 -5.71 -4.73
C ARG A 170 11.53 -5.71 -6.23
N LEU A 171 10.98 -4.70 -6.89
CA LEU A 171 10.94 -4.63 -8.35
C LEU A 171 12.24 -4.04 -8.90
N ALA A 172 12.80 -4.63 -9.96
CA ALA A 172 13.90 -4.02 -10.71
C ALA A 172 13.41 -2.97 -11.74
N GLN A 173 12.11 -2.99 -12.09
CA GLN A 173 11.44 -2.10 -13.03
C GLN A 173 9.92 -2.07 -12.76
N PRO A 174 9.14 -1.13 -13.33
CA PRO A 174 7.70 -1.08 -13.15
C PRO A 174 7.00 -2.39 -13.51
N LEU A 175 6.03 -2.79 -12.69
CA LEU A 175 5.14 -3.90 -12.99
C LEU A 175 4.18 -3.49 -14.10
N ARG A 176 4.05 -4.37 -15.10
CA ARG A 176 3.27 -4.14 -16.31
C ARG A 176 2.58 -5.43 -16.71
N ALA A 177 1.30 -5.34 -17.05
CA ALA A 177 0.51 -6.51 -17.45
C ALA A 177 -0.45 -6.21 -18.60
N ARG A 178 -0.60 -7.20 -19.50
CA ARG A 178 -1.55 -7.18 -20.63
C ARG A 178 -2.08 -8.60 -20.95
N PRO A 179 -3.20 -8.73 -21.66
CA PRO A 179 -3.65 -9.98 -22.24
C PRO A 179 -2.68 -10.49 -23.31
N VAL A 180 -2.69 -11.80 -23.51
CA VAL A 180 -1.94 -12.46 -24.59
C VAL A 180 -2.45 -12.02 -25.95
N THR A 181 -3.77 -12.04 -26.15
CA THR A 181 -4.43 -11.69 -27.41
C THR A 181 -5.56 -10.71 -27.14
N VAL A 182 -5.66 -9.68 -27.98
CA VAL A 182 -6.71 -8.65 -27.88
C VAL A 182 -7.53 -8.57 -29.16
N PHE A 183 -6.93 -8.91 -30.30
CA PHE A 183 -7.59 -8.84 -31.60
C PHE A 183 -7.55 -10.16 -32.38
N ASP A 184 -8.67 -10.50 -33.03
CA ASP A 184 -8.77 -11.45 -34.13
C ASP A 184 -9.70 -10.89 -35.22
N ALA A 185 -9.42 -11.23 -36.49
CA ALA A 185 -10.22 -10.76 -37.61
C ALA A 185 -11.58 -11.49 -37.73
N ASP A 186 -11.68 -12.70 -37.18
CA ASP A 186 -12.92 -13.48 -37.12
C ASP A 186 -13.84 -12.96 -36.00
N PRO A 187 -15.08 -12.52 -36.31
CA PRO A 187 -15.96 -11.91 -35.31
C PRO A 187 -16.36 -12.82 -34.14
N ASP A 188 -16.54 -14.13 -34.39
CA ASP A 188 -16.94 -15.09 -33.34
C ASP A 188 -15.75 -15.33 -32.39
N THR A 189 -14.54 -15.44 -32.94
CA THR A 189 -13.30 -15.52 -32.16
C THR A 189 -13.03 -14.23 -31.39
N GLN A 190 -13.24 -13.06 -32.00
CA GLN A 190 -13.08 -11.77 -31.32
C GLN A 190 -14.03 -11.63 -30.13
N ALA A 191 -15.28 -12.12 -30.24
CA ALA A 191 -16.21 -12.10 -29.12
C ALA A 191 -15.69 -12.92 -27.93
N ALA A 192 -15.15 -14.11 -28.19
CA ALA A 192 -14.53 -14.94 -27.14
C ALA A 192 -13.27 -14.29 -26.53
N ILE A 193 -12.45 -13.62 -27.35
CA ILE A 193 -11.29 -12.85 -26.88
C ILE A 193 -11.73 -11.70 -25.98
N ASN A 194 -12.79 -10.96 -26.34
CA ASN A 194 -13.30 -9.87 -25.51
C ASN A 194 -13.74 -10.38 -24.12
N ASP A 195 -14.47 -11.50 -24.08
CA ASP A 195 -14.87 -12.12 -22.82
C ASP A 195 -13.65 -12.54 -21.99
N GLN A 196 -12.61 -13.07 -22.63
CA GLN A 196 -11.36 -13.46 -21.97
C GLN A 196 -10.58 -12.24 -21.44
N VAL A 197 -10.45 -11.17 -22.24
CA VAL A 197 -9.80 -9.92 -21.86
C VAL A 197 -10.52 -9.28 -20.66
N ALA A 198 -11.85 -9.23 -20.69
CA ALA A 198 -12.66 -8.75 -19.56
C ALA A 198 -12.45 -9.56 -18.27
N ALA A 199 -12.13 -10.86 -18.40
CA ALA A 199 -11.82 -11.74 -17.28
C ALA A 199 -10.36 -11.66 -16.81
N THR A 200 -9.45 -10.98 -17.51
CA THR A 200 -8.06 -10.85 -17.06
C THR A 200 -7.97 -10.03 -15.77
N LEU A 201 -7.27 -10.58 -14.79
CA LEU A 201 -7.14 -10.01 -13.46
C LEU A 201 -5.70 -10.20 -12.97
N LEU A 202 -5.12 -9.15 -12.41
CA LEU A 202 -3.94 -9.24 -11.56
C LEU A 202 -4.32 -8.83 -10.15
N ARG A 203 -4.23 -9.75 -9.18
CA ARG A 203 -4.44 -9.46 -7.77
C ARG A 203 -3.12 -9.56 -7.00
N LEU A 204 -2.80 -8.51 -6.25
CA LEU A 204 -1.72 -8.46 -5.27
C LEU A 204 -2.36 -8.46 -3.88
N GLU A 205 -2.10 -9.50 -3.08
CA GLU A 205 -2.75 -9.67 -1.79
C GLU A 205 -1.76 -9.95 -0.65
N GLY A 206 -1.80 -9.13 0.41
CA GLY A 206 -0.94 -9.38 1.56
C GLY A 206 0.55 -9.16 1.34
N ILE A 207 0.94 -8.43 0.30
CA ILE A 207 2.35 -8.26 -0.07
C ILE A 207 2.76 -6.78 -0.03
N MET A 208 4.03 -6.52 0.27
CA MET A 208 4.62 -5.20 0.10
C MET A 208 5.37 -5.16 -1.24
N VAL A 209 5.09 -4.20 -2.10
CA VAL A 209 5.81 -3.96 -3.35
C VAL A 209 6.64 -2.70 -3.20
N THR A 210 7.93 -2.77 -3.51
CA THR A 210 8.87 -1.64 -3.37
C THR A 210 9.88 -1.60 -4.52
N GLN A 211 10.64 -0.52 -4.60
CA GLN A 211 11.67 -0.29 -5.61
C GLN A 211 12.99 -0.98 -5.24
N GLY A 212 13.59 -1.65 -6.22
CA GLY A 212 14.94 -2.19 -6.16
C GLY A 212 16.01 -1.16 -6.49
N ALA A 213 17.28 -1.55 -6.33
CA ALA A 213 18.41 -0.66 -6.57
C ALA A 213 18.53 -0.19 -8.04
N THR A 214 18.01 -0.98 -8.98
CA THR A 214 18.01 -0.70 -10.42
C THR A 214 16.73 -0.02 -10.90
N PHE A 215 15.78 0.24 -10.01
CA PHE A 215 14.47 0.77 -10.38
C PHE A 215 14.59 2.17 -11.01
N PRO A 216 13.91 2.45 -12.14
CA PRO A 216 14.01 3.75 -12.81
C PRO A 216 13.55 4.90 -11.92
N ALA A 217 14.38 5.94 -11.79
CA ALA A 217 14.07 7.09 -10.95
C ALA A 217 12.80 7.81 -11.44
N GLY A 218 11.85 8.06 -10.54
CA GLY A 218 10.60 8.74 -10.83
C GLY A 218 9.51 7.87 -11.50
N ALA A 219 9.83 6.63 -11.89
CA ALA A 219 8.83 5.70 -12.39
C ALA A 219 7.87 5.25 -11.28
N ALA A 220 6.66 4.88 -11.67
CA ALA A 220 5.68 4.31 -10.75
C ALA A 220 5.90 2.81 -10.57
N LEU A 221 5.52 2.26 -9.41
CA LEU A 221 5.60 0.82 -9.15
C LEU A 221 4.82 0.00 -10.18
N ILE A 222 3.69 0.52 -10.66
CA ILE A 222 2.88 -0.08 -11.73
C ILE A 222 2.62 0.97 -12.80
N GLU A 223 3.07 0.71 -14.03
CA GLU A 223 2.93 1.64 -15.17
C GLU A 223 2.01 1.13 -16.27
N ARG A 224 1.56 -0.12 -16.20
CA ARG A 224 0.60 -0.65 -17.17
C ARG A 224 -0.31 -1.71 -16.57
N ALA A 225 -1.61 -1.48 -16.70
CA ALA A 225 -2.66 -2.41 -16.38
C ALA A 225 -3.68 -2.43 -17.52
N ALA A 226 -3.32 -3.06 -18.64
CA ALA A 226 -4.22 -3.22 -19.78
C ALA A 226 -5.11 -4.45 -19.57
N LEU A 227 -5.77 -4.56 -18.42
CA LEU A 227 -6.48 -5.76 -17.96
C LEU A 227 -7.98 -5.50 -17.77
N GLY A 228 -8.77 -6.53 -17.48
CA GLY A 228 -10.11 -6.34 -16.93
C GLY A 228 -10.06 -5.68 -15.54
N ALA A 229 -9.14 -6.14 -14.68
CA ALA A 229 -8.93 -5.56 -13.35
C ALA A 229 -7.50 -5.70 -12.81
N LEU A 230 -7.11 -4.72 -11.99
CA LEU A 230 -5.97 -4.76 -11.08
C LEU A 230 -6.50 -4.58 -9.65
N GLU A 231 -6.20 -5.52 -8.77
CA GLU A 231 -6.66 -5.50 -7.39
C GLU A 231 -5.48 -5.53 -6.42
N VAL A 232 -5.40 -4.52 -5.55
CA VAL A 232 -4.40 -4.41 -4.50
C VAL A 232 -5.14 -4.52 -3.17
N ILE A 233 -4.98 -5.65 -2.52
CA ILE A 233 -5.78 -6.07 -1.37
C ILE A 233 -4.85 -6.26 -0.19
N GLU A 234 -5.08 -5.57 0.93
CA GLU A 234 -4.29 -5.75 2.17
C GLU A 234 -2.79 -5.73 1.87
N SER A 235 -2.39 -4.83 0.98
CA SER A 235 -1.06 -4.77 0.38
C SER A 235 -0.53 -3.36 0.45
N THR A 236 0.79 -3.23 0.41
CA THR A 236 1.44 -1.92 0.43
C THR A 236 2.20 -1.74 -0.87
N LEU A 237 1.79 -0.78 -1.70
CA LEU A 237 2.65 -0.23 -2.74
C LEU A 237 3.46 0.88 -2.09
N ASP A 238 4.71 0.60 -1.77
CA ASP A 238 5.57 1.42 -0.91
C ASP A 238 5.50 2.90 -1.31
N PRO A 239 4.85 3.77 -0.48
CA PRO A 239 4.71 5.18 -0.80
C PRO A 239 6.01 5.95 -0.62
N GLY A 240 7.08 5.33 -0.10
CA GLY A 240 8.24 6.07 0.37
C GLY A 240 7.85 6.95 1.57
N GLY A 241 8.35 8.19 1.64
CA GLY A 241 7.87 9.14 2.66
C GLY A 241 8.14 8.74 4.11
N TYR A 242 8.93 7.70 4.35
CA TYR A 242 9.29 7.22 5.67
C TYR A 242 10.30 8.16 6.33
N ARG A 243 10.43 8.05 7.64
CA ARG A 243 11.42 8.81 8.41
C ARG A 243 12.81 8.24 8.17
N THR A 244 13.69 9.02 7.54
CA THR A 244 15.10 8.66 7.34
C THR A 244 15.87 8.66 8.65
N LEU A 245 17.14 8.25 8.58
CA LEU A 245 17.97 8.15 9.78
C LEU A 245 18.16 9.49 10.49
N ASP A 246 18.34 10.57 9.73
CA ASP A 246 18.50 11.97 10.19
C ASP A 246 17.17 12.63 10.63
N GLY A 247 16.05 11.91 10.58
CA GLY A 247 14.72 12.42 10.94
C GLY A 247 14.06 13.25 9.83
N SER A 248 14.71 13.44 8.68
CA SER A 248 14.06 13.99 7.49
C SER A 248 13.04 13.00 6.92
N ARG A 249 12.32 13.42 5.88
CA ARG A 249 11.32 12.58 5.20
C ARG A 249 11.93 12.11 3.89
N ALA A 250 11.93 10.79 3.69
CA ALA A 250 12.34 10.20 2.42
C ALA A 250 11.45 10.73 1.27
N PRO A 251 11.95 10.74 0.03
CA PRO A 251 11.13 11.04 -1.13
C PRO A 251 9.88 10.17 -1.19
N ILE A 252 8.82 10.72 -1.78
CA ILE A 252 7.60 9.98 -2.07
C ILE A 252 7.79 9.19 -3.36
N THR A 253 7.28 7.96 -3.35
CA THR A 253 7.36 7.03 -4.46
C THR A 253 6.00 6.90 -5.14
N PRO A 254 5.86 7.21 -6.44
CA PRO A 254 4.62 6.99 -7.19
C PRO A 254 4.24 5.51 -7.21
N ALA A 255 2.99 5.20 -6.89
CA ALA A 255 2.50 3.83 -6.90
C ALA A 255 1.98 3.43 -8.29
N LEU A 256 1.14 4.28 -8.89
CA LEU A 256 0.48 3.99 -10.16
C LEU A 256 0.70 5.14 -11.16
N ALA A 257 1.04 4.81 -12.40
CA ALA A 257 1.01 5.74 -13.53
C ALA A 257 0.42 5.04 -14.76
N LEU A 258 -0.91 5.04 -14.84
CA LEU A 258 -1.69 4.25 -15.77
C LEU A 258 -2.37 5.18 -16.79
N ARG A 259 -1.95 5.09 -18.05
CA ARG A 259 -2.34 6.01 -19.12
C ARG A 259 -3.10 5.34 -20.27
N GLU A 260 -3.88 6.13 -20.98
CA GLU A 260 -4.42 5.75 -22.29
C GLU A 260 -3.39 6.06 -23.41
N PRO A 261 -3.36 5.33 -24.54
CA PRO A 261 -4.24 4.21 -24.94
C PRO A 261 -3.68 2.82 -24.53
N TYR A 262 -3.33 2.63 -23.24
CA TYR A 262 -2.95 1.34 -22.66
C TYR A 262 -1.68 0.66 -23.22
N GLY A 263 -0.94 1.35 -24.09
CA GLY A 263 0.43 0.95 -24.50
C GLY A 263 0.52 -0.18 -25.52
N PHE A 264 -0.53 -0.46 -26.32
CA PHE A 264 -0.45 -1.46 -27.39
C PHE A 264 0.39 -0.95 -28.56
N ALA A 265 1.29 -1.78 -29.10
CA ALA A 265 2.10 -1.44 -30.27
C ALA A 265 1.34 -1.67 -31.60
N ASP A 266 0.43 -2.65 -31.63
CA ASP A 266 -0.43 -2.92 -32.79
C ASP A 266 -1.71 -2.06 -32.73
N GLY A 267 -2.01 -1.34 -33.81
CA GLY A 267 -3.18 -0.47 -33.87
C GLY A 267 -4.52 -1.22 -33.91
N ASN A 268 -4.55 -2.50 -34.27
CA ASN A 268 -5.74 -3.35 -34.14
C ASN A 268 -5.96 -3.74 -32.69
N ASP A 269 -4.91 -4.15 -31.96
CA ASP A 269 -4.99 -4.41 -30.52
C ASP A 269 -5.51 -3.17 -29.78
N GLU A 270 -4.93 -1.99 -30.06
CA GLU A 270 -5.36 -0.72 -29.45
C GLU A 270 -6.84 -0.42 -29.71
N ARG A 271 -7.33 -0.65 -30.94
CA ARG A 271 -8.72 -0.43 -31.32
C ARG A 271 -9.68 -1.50 -30.79
N ALA A 272 -9.19 -2.73 -30.60
CA ALA A 272 -9.99 -3.87 -30.15
C ALA A 272 -10.13 -3.90 -28.63
N PHE A 273 -9.17 -3.33 -27.90
CA PHE A 273 -9.24 -3.20 -26.45
C PHE A 273 -10.37 -2.24 -26.04
N ALA A 274 -11.52 -2.79 -25.69
CA ALA A 274 -12.73 -2.05 -25.32
C ALA A 274 -12.97 -1.97 -23.81
N GLU A 275 -12.11 -2.59 -23.00
CA GLU A 275 -12.28 -2.63 -21.56
C GLU A 275 -11.98 -1.29 -20.90
N SER A 276 -12.66 -1.03 -19.77
CA SER A 276 -12.33 0.06 -18.85
C SER A 276 -11.76 -0.56 -17.56
N PRO A 277 -10.44 -0.76 -17.48
CA PRO A 277 -9.82 -1.54 -16.43
C PRO A 277 -10.20 -1.00 -15.04
N ARG A 278 -10.62 -1.91 -14.16
CA ARG A 278 -10.96 -1.57 -12.79
C ARG A 278 -9.73 -1.66 -11.89
N ILE A 279 -9.41 -0.58 -11.20
CA ILE A 279 -8.34 -0.51 -10.21
C ILE A 279 -8.97 -0.50 -8.81
N LEU A 280 -8.89 -1.61 -8.08
CA LEU A 280 -9.40 -1.73 -6.73
C LEU A 280 -8.25 -1.69 -5.73
N LEU A 281 -8.28 -0.72 -4.81
CA LEU A 281 -7.37 -0.62 -3.68
C LEU A 281 -8.19 -0.84 -2.39
N ARG A 282 -8.12 -2.05 -1.83
CA ARG A 282 -8.84 -2.42 -0.60
C ARG A 282 -7.86 -2.63 0.56
N ARG A 283 -8.01 -1.86 1.63
CA ARG A 283 -7.12 -1.89 2.77
C ARG A 283 -5.66 -1.82 2.34
N ALA A 284 -5.39 -0.96 1.37
CA ALA A 284 -4.07 -0.80 0.78
C ALA A 284 -3.44 0.49 1.26
N ILE A 285 -2.11 0.50 1.33
CA ILE A 285 -1.32 1.73 1.46
C ILE A 285 -0.60 1.92 0.14
N VAL A 286 -0.81 3.05 -0.52
CA VAL A 286 -0.20 3.34 -1.81
C VAL A 286 0.37 4.76 -1.83
N GLY A 287 1.44 4.96 -2.60
CA GLY A 287 1.91 6.28 -2.99
C GLY A 287 0.95 6.99 -3.98
N PRO A 288 1.38 8.09 -4.62
CA PRO A 288 0.56 8.82 -5.59
C PRO A 288 0.04 7.94 -6.73
N ILE A 289 -1.17 8.27 -7.18
CA ILE A 289 -1.90 7.60 -8.26
C ILE A 289 -2.09 8.58 -9.42
N ALA A 290 -1.52 8.23 -10.56
CA ALA A 290 -1.79 8.84 -11.85
C ALA A 290 -2.61 7.85 -12.70
N LEU A 291 -3.83 8.23 -13.11
CA LEU A 291 -4.78 7.32 -13.75
C LEU A 291 -5.70 8.06 -14.74
N ASP A 292 -5.62 7.75 -16.03
CA ASP A 292 -6.45 8.37 -17.07
C ASP A 292 -7.93 7.91 -17.06
N LEU A 293 -8.77 8.60 -17.84
CA LEU A 293 -10.23 8.52 -17.78
C LEU A 293 -10.81 7.16 -18.20
N GLY A 294 -10.10 6.42 -19.04
CA GLY A 294 -10.48 5.07 -19.49
C GLY A 294 -10.40 3.99 -18.40
N TYR A 295 -9.97 4.33 -17.19
CA TYR A 295 -9.96 3.45 -16.03
C TYR A 295 -11.13 3.72 -15.08
N ARG A 296 -11.29 2.86 -14.07
CA ARG A 296 -12.16 3.14 -12.90
C ARG A 296 -11.39 2.87 -11.61
N LEU A 297 -11.47 3.80 -10.65
CA LEU A 297 -10.77 3.69 -9.38
C LEU A 297 -11.74 3.40 -8.23
N ASP A 298 -11.52 2.32 -7.50
CA ASP A 298 -12.24 2.00 -6.27
C ASP A 298 -11.27 2.02 -5.08
N LEU A 299 -11.50 2.92 -4.13
CA LEU A 299 -10.76 2.98 -2.86
C LEU A 299 -11.64 2.49 -1.72
N VAL A 300 -11.22 1.43 -1.04
CA VAL A 300 -11.95 0.86 0.10
C VAL A 300 -11.00 0.72 1.28
N GLU A 301 -11.22 1.46 2.36
CA GLU A 301 -10.44 1.34 3.62
C GLU A 301 -8.93 1.57 3.42
N SER A 302 -8.56 2.44 2.47
CA SER A 302 -7.18 2.57 1.96
C SER A 302 -6.55 3.95 2.23
N ILE A 303 -5.22 4.01 2.18
CA ILE A 303 -4.42 5.24 2.28
C ILE A 303 -3.73 5.52 0.94
N VAL A 304 -3.83 6.77 0.47
CA VAL A 304 -3.05 7.29 -0.66
C VAL A 304 -2.14 8.41 -0.14
N ASP A 305 -0.82 8.25 -0.25
CA ASP A 305 0.15 9.15 0.36
C ASP A 305 1.05 9.86 -0.67
N ALA A 306 0.78 11.14 -0.92
CA ALA A 306 1.66 12.03 -1.66
C ALA A 306 2.53 12.92 -0.79
N GLY A 307 2.42 12.79 0.53
CA GLY A 307 3.30 13.44 1.46
C GLY A 307 2.86 14.74 2.06
N ALA A 308 1.57 15.03 2.00
CA ALA A 308 0.98 16.20 2.64
C ALA A 308 -0.20 15.80 3.50
N GLY A 309 -0.01 15.82 4.81
CA GLY A 309 -1.09 15.60 5.77
C GLY A 309 -1.67 16.89 6.34
N ALA A 310 -2.12 16.85 7.59
CA ALA A 310 -3.06 17.83 8.11
C ALA A 310 -2.48 19.25 8.24
N ASP A 311 -1.16 19.35 8.43
CA ASP A 311 -0.46 20.62 8.61
C ASP A 311 0.06 21.23 7.29
N ALA A 312 -0.11 20.53 6.15
CA ALA A 312 0.31 21.05 4.85
C ALA A 312 -0.68 22.09 4.30
N ASP A 313 -0.18 23.08 3.54
CA ASP A 313 -1.05 24.00 2.80
C ASP A 313 -1.89 23.22 1.76
N PRO A 314 -3.23 23.15 1.88
CA PRO A 314 -4.05 22.32 1.02
C PRO A 314 -3.98 22.71 -0.45
N GLY A 315 -3.77 23.99 -0.76
CA GLY A 315 -3.71 24.51 -2.13
C GLY A 315 -2.40 24.20 -2.85
N SER A 316 -1.29 24.07 -2.12
CA SER A 316 0.04 23.80 -2.68
C SER A 316 0.53 22.37 -2.45
N ALA A 317 -0.23 21.53 -1.75
CA ALA A 317 0.13 20.15 -1.48
C ALA A 317 0.40 19.35 -2.79
N PRO A 318 1.28 18.34 -2.78
CA PRO A 318 1.47 17.44 -3.91
C PRO A 318 0.18 16.71 -4.29
N LEU A 319 0.07 16.32 -5.55
CA LEU A 319 -1.07 15.57 -6.09
C LEU A 319 -0.96 14.09 -5.69
N ALA A 320 -1.94 13.62 -4.92
CA ALA A 320 -2.10 12.22 -4.54
C ALA A 320 -2.90 11.43 -5.56
N ILE A 321 -3.90 12.04 -6.20
CA ILE A 321 -4.69 11.40 -7.25
C ILE A 321 -4.87 12.40 -8.40
N VAL A 322 -4.48 12.01 -9.61
CA VAL A 322 -4.49 12.88 -10.81
C VAL A 322 -4.62 12.04 -12.08
N GLY A 323 -4.99 12.67 -13.21
CA GLY A 323 -4.84 12.05 -14.53
C GLY A 323 -3.37 11.79 -14.86
N ALA A 324 -3.06 10.67 -15.50
CA ALA A 324 -1.69 10.33 -15.88
C ALA A 324 -1.18 11.19 -17.03
N THR A 325 -2.08 11.59 -17.92
CA THR A 325 -1.81 12.45 -19.06
C THR A 325 -2.23 13.89 -18.73
N PRO A 326 -1.30 14.87 -18.79
CA PRO A 326 -1.64 16.28 -18.68
C PRO A 326 -2.59 16.73 -19.80
N ASP A 327 -3.35 17.80 -19.57
CA ASP A 327 -4.19 18.36 -20.61
C ASP A 327 -3.38 19.09 -21.69
N SER A 328 -4.06 19.60 -22.73
CA SER A 328 -3.41 20.31 -23.84
C SER A 328 -2.72 21.62 -23.43
N ALA A 329 -3.07 22.19 -22.27
CA ALA A 329 -2.41 23.37 -21.69
C ALA A 329 -1.19 23.00 -20.83
N GLY A 330 -0.99 21.70 -20.56
CA GLY A 330 0.05 21.18 -19.67
C GLY A 330 -0.37 21.18 -18.20
N ASP A 331 -1.65 21.46 -17.91
CA ASP A 331 -2.17 21.39 -16.56
C ASP A 331 -2.40 19.91 -16.16
N PRO A 332 -2.30 19.59 -14.85
CA PRO A 332 -2.57 18.23 -14.39
C PRO A 332 -3.98 17.77 -14.80
N GLY A 333 -4.07 16.58 -15.39
CA GLY A 333 -5.35 16.01 -15.82
C GLY A 333 -6.26 15.62 -14.65
N TYR A 334 -7.53 15.35 -14.95
CA TYR A 334 -8.45 14.75 -13.98
C TYR A 334 -8.31 13.22 -14.03
N ALA A 335 -8.25 12.60 -12.85
CA ALA A 335 -8.17 11.16 -12.75
C ALA A 335 -9.49 10.48 -13.12
N ALA A 336 -9.42 9.19 -13.39
CA ALA A 336 -10.58 8.32 -13.62
C ALA A 336 -11.79 8.57 -12.68
N PRO A 337 -13.02 8.24 -13.13
CA PRO A 337 -14.18 8.12 -12.25
C PRO A 337 -13.86 7.27 -11.01
N THR A 338 -14.12 7.83 -9.83
CA THR A 338 -13.65 7.27 -8.56
C THR A 338 -14.79 6.97 -7.60
N SER A 339 -14.76 5.78 -7.00
CA SER A 339 -15.61 5.37 -5.88
C SER A 339 -14.77 5.26 -4.60
N ILE A 340 -15.27 5.79 -3.48
CA ILE A 340 -14.57 5.74 -2.19
C ILE A 340 -15.49 5.22 -1.09
N ASP A 341 -15.07 4.18 -0.38
CA ASP A 341 -15.63 3.78 0.92
C ASP A 341 -14.52 3.81 1.97
N ARG A 342 -14.48 4.88 2.77
CA ARG A 342 -13.47 5.12 3.82
C ARG A 342 -12.03 5.12 3.29
N ALA A 343 -11.46 6.29 3.02
CA ALA A 343 -10.06 6.39 2.62
C ALA A 343 -9.39 7.63 3.24
N THR A 344 -8.07 7.59 3.39
CA THR A 344 -7.28 8.76 3.81
C THR A 344 -6.35 9.17 2.68
N ILE A 345 -6.44 10.42 2.23
CA ILE A 345 -5.68 10.96 1.10
C ILE A 345 -4.75 12.05 1.61
N PHE A 346 -3.45 11.74 1.72
CA PHE A 346 -2.41 12.69 2.09
C PHE A 346 -1.90 13.45 0.85
N GLY A 347 -2.68 14.43 0.40
CA GLY A 347 -2.36 15.31 -0.72
C GLY A 347 -3.61 15.84 -1.40
N ARG A 348 -3.43 16.49 -2.56
CA ARG A 348 -4.52 16.95 -3.41
C ARG A 348 -5.08 15.83 -4.28
N ALA A 349 -6.35 15.92 -4.64
CA ALA A 349 -6.99 14.99 -5.57
C ALA A 349 -7.74 15.74 -6.67
N ARG A 350 -7.49 15.39 -7.93
CA ARG A 350 -8.24 15.86 -9.09
C ARG A 350 -8.91 14.68 -9.76
N LEU A 351 -10.24 14.63 -9.75
CA LEU A 351 -11.04 13.48 -10.17
C LEU A 351 -12.07 13.89 -11.21
N GLU A 352 -12.39 13.00 -12.15
CA GLU A 352 -13.43 13.24 -13.14
C GLU A 352 -14.82 13.28 -12.50
N SER A 353 -15.14 12.25 -11.71
CA SER A 353 -16.36 12.19 -10.89
C SER A 353 -16.10 11.41 -9.61
N LEU A 354 -16.89 11.68 -8.56
CA LEU A 354 -16.67 11.09 -7.24
C LEU A 354 -17.98 10.62 -6.60
N PHE A 355 -18.04 9.34 -6.27
CA PHE A 355 -19.05 8.75 -5.38
C PHE A 355 -18.36 8.23 -4.15
N GLY A 356 -18.86 8.53 -2.95
CA GLY A 356 -18.26 7.89 -1.79
C GLY A 356 -18.71 8.39 -0.44
N ARG A 357 -18.10 7.81 0.58
CA ARG A 357 -18.31 8.19 1.98
C ARG A 357 -17.10 7.97 2.85
N GLY A 358 -17.03 8.70 3.98
CA GLY A 358 -16.03 8.46 5.03
C GLY A 358 -14.59 8.75 4.63
N ALA A 359 -14.37 9.52 3.56
CA ALA A 359 -13.03 9.86 3.11
C ALA A 359 -12.45 11.03 3.94
N ILE A 360 -11.13 11.11 4.02
CA ILE A 360 -10.40 12.27 4.53
C ILE A 360 -9.50 12.78 3.42
N PHE A 361 -9.76 14.00 2.94
CA PHE A 361 -8.89 14.70 2.00
C PHE A 361 -8.08 15.75 2.76
N CYS A 362 -6.77 15.51 2.92
CA CYS A 362 -5.88 16.44 3.61
C CYS A 362 -5.55 17.68 2.75
N GLY A 363 -5.47 17.50 1.43
CA GLY A 363 -5.33 18.60 0.47
C GLY A 363 -6.64 18.92 -0.25
N ARG A 364 -6.58 19.92 -1.14
CA ARG A 364 -7.69 20.31 -2.01
C ARG A 364 -8.23 19.15 -2.84
N LEU A 365 -9.54 19.00 -2.87
CA LEU A 365 -10.28 18.09 -3.72
C LEU A 365 -10.96 18.86 -4.87
N GLU A 366 -10.66 18.50 -6.11
CA GLU A 366 -11.28 19.09 -7.30
C GLU A 366 -11.96 18.02 -8.14
N VAL A 367 -13.28 18.09 -8.25
CA VAL A 367 -14.09 17.19 -9.08
C VAL A 367 -14.56 17.93 -10.32
N HIS A 368 -14.24 17.39 -11.51
CA HIS A 368 -14.56 18.00 -12.80
C HIS A 368 -16.08 17.98 -13.06
N ASP A 369 -16.68 16.80 -13.23
CA ASP A 369 -18.13 16.61 -13.29
C ASP A 369 -18.73 16.59 -11.87
N HIS A 370 -18.78 17.78 -11.27
CA HIS A 370 -19.37 18.00 -9.95
C HIS A 370 -20.91 17.95 -9.94
N GLN A 371 -21.56 17.61 -11.06
CA GLN A 371 -22.99 17.33 -11.10
C GLN A 371 -23.29 15.82 -10.96
N ARG A 372 -22.29 14.98 -11.22
CA ARG A 372 -22.34 13.52 -11.09
C ARG A 372 -21.56 13.06 -9.87
N GLY A 373 -22.26 12.54 -8.87
CA GLY A 373 -21.60 12.03 -7.67
C GLY A 373 -22.40 12.26 -6.41
N CYS A 374 -21.90 11.72 -5.31
CA CYS A 374 -22.27 12.17 -3.99
C CYS A 374 -21.18 11.84 -2.97
N LEU A 375 -20.72 12.83 -2.21
CA LEU A 375 -19.75 12.66 -1.13
C LEU A 375 -20.47 12.76 0.23
N ARG A 376 -20.35 11.73 1.07
CA ARG A 376 -21.10 11.66 2.34
C ARG A 376 -20.18 11.47 3.53
N GLN A 377 -20.44 12.17 4.64
CA GLN A 377 -19.76 11.89 5.93
C GLN A 377 -18.22 11.87 5.80
N SER A 378 -17.67 12.79 5.00
CA SER A 378 -16.24 12.87 4.69
C SER A 378 -15.64 14.18 5.19
N TYR A 379 -14.35 14.21 5.42
CA TYR A 379 -13.58 15.43 5.69
C TYR A 379 -12.98 15.97 4.39
N VAL A 380 -13.08 17.29 4.18
CA VAL A 380 -12.43 18.03 3.10
C VAL A 380 -11.66 19.22 3.67
N ALA A 381 -10.58 19.62 3.01
CA ALA A 381 -9.66 20.63 3.53
C ALA A 381 -10.33 22.02 3.77
N GLY A 382 -11.34 22.38 2.97
CA GLY A 382 -12.05 23.65 3.06
C GLY A 382 -11.38 24.80 2.30
N ASP A 383 -10.31 24.55 1.55
CA ASP A 383 -9.59 25.56 0.76
C ASP A 383 -9.66 25.27 -0.75
N GLY A 384 -10.57 25.97 -1.44
CA GLY A 384 -10.71 25.87 -2.90
C GLY A 384 -11.26 24.54 -3.40
N ASP A 385 -11.88 23.74 -2.54
CA ASP A 385 -12.48 22.46 -2.92
C ASP A 385 -13.64 22.64 -3.91
N VAL A 386 -13.67 21.80 -4.94
CA VAL A 386 -14.79 21.65 -5.89
C VAL A 386 -15.40 20.28 -5.67
N LEU A 387 -16.54 20.25 -4.99
CA LEU A 387 -17.17 19.02 -4.52
C LEU A 387 -18.39 18.64 -5.37
N PRO A 388 -18.69 17.33 -5.54
CA PRO A 388 -20.02 16.89 -5.95
C PRO A 388 -21.08 17.22 -4.87
N PRO A 389 -22.38 16.94 -5.10
CA PRO A 389 -23.39 17.02 -4.05
C PRO A 389 -22.92 16.29 -2.79
N ASN A 390 -22.97 16.95 -1.64
CA ASN A 390 -22.41 16.42 -0.40
C ASN A 390 -23.40 16.46 0.76
N LEU A 391 -23.24 15.51 1.69
CA LEU A 391 -24.10 15.36 2.85
C LEU A 391 -23.29 14.97 4.08
N GLY A 392 -23.38 15.78 5.15
CA GLY A 392 -22.70 15.48 6.41
C GLY A 392 -21.17 15.57 6.35
N CYS A 393 -20.63 16.18 5.30
CA CYS A 393 -19.19 16.44 5.21
C CYS A 393 -18.75 17.51 6.20
N VAL A 394 -17.52 17.38 6.69
CA VAL A 394 -16.86 18.29 7.62
C VAL A 394 -15.74 19.02 6.89
N ARG A 395 -15.55 20.30 7.17
CA ARG A 395 -14.54 21.14 6.51
C ARG A 395 -13.43 21.53 7.49
N GLY A 396 -12.21 21.68 6.97
CA GLY A 396 -11.02 22.00 7.77
C GLY A 396 -11.02 23.40 8.38
N ASP A 397 -11.75 24.35 7.82
CA ASP A 397 -11.97 25.69 8.39
C ASP A 397 -12.83 25.67 9.66
N GLU A 398 -13.62 24.61 9.85
CA GLU A 398 -14.48 24.43 11.02
C GLU A 398 -13.98 23.37 11.99
N ALA A 399 -13.23 22.36 11.53
CA ALA A 399 -12.86 21.18 12.30
C ALA A 399 -11.38 20.85 12.14
N THR A 400 -10.66 20.80 13.26
CA THR A 400 -9.24 20.44 13.25
C THR A 400 -9.03 18.96 12.95
N LEU A 401 -8.40 18.65 11.82
CA LEU A 401 -7.87 17.33 11.52
C LEU A 401 -6.53 17.13 12.22
N ALA A 402 -6.31 15.96 12.80
CA ALA A 402 -5.02 15.59 13.36
C ALA A 402 -4.82 14.08 13.33
N PHE A 403 -3.62 13.66 12.96
CA PHE A 403 -3.18 12.26 13.03
C PHE A 403 -2.17 12.05 14.14
N THR A 404 -2.07 10.81 14.62
CA THR A 404 -1.00 10.38 15.53
C THR A 404 0.33 10.35 14.80
N SER A 405 0.33 9.83 13.57
CA SER A 405 1.43 9.94 12.63
C SER A 405 0.94 10.09 11.18
N GLU A 406 1.69 10.88 10.41
CA GLU A 406 1.48 11.14 8.98
C GLU A 406 2.64 10.61 8.12
N ARG A 407 3.64 9.97 8.73
CA ARG A 407 4.79 9.41 8.02
C ARG A 407 4.65 7.90 7.91
N PHE A 408 4.79 7.39 6.70
CA PHE A 408 4.77 5.96 6.47
C PHE A 408 5.85 5.26 7.33
N ALA A 409 5.54 4.04 7.77
CA ALA A 409 6.33 3.22 8.69
C ALA A 409 6.48 3.73 10.14
N ASP A 410 6.02 4.94 10.48
CA ASP A 410 5.91 5.34 11.89
C ASP A 410 4.72 4.61 12.56
N PRO A 411 4.77 4.32 13.88
CA PRO A 411 3.65 3.77 14.61
C PRO A 411 2.39 4.64 14.48
N ALA A 412 1.23 3.99 14.42
CA ALA A 412 -0.07 4.64 14.26
C ALA A 412 -0.20 5.56 13.02
N TYR A 413 0.59 5.30 11.97
CA TYR A 413 0.47 5.96 10.68
C TYR A 413 -0.98 5.97 10.17
N GLY A 414 -1.47 7.16 9.82
CA GLY A 414 -2.82 7.35 9.28
C GLY A 414 -3.96 7.27 10.29
N GLN A 415 -3.67 7.02 11.57
CA GLN A 415 -4.69 6.98 12.62
C GLN A 415 -4.99 8.36 13.16
N LEU A 416 -6.27 8.63 13.40
CA LEU A 416 -6.71 9.90 13.98
C LEU A 416 -6.19 10.05 15.41
N ALA A 417 -5.59 11.21 15.71
CA ALA A 417 -5.15 11.55 17.05
C ALA A 417 -6.33 11.88 17.97
N ASP A 418 -6.09 11.83 19.29
CA ASP A 418 -7.12 12.21 20.26
C ASP A 418 -7.53 13.69 20.16
N ARG A 419 -6.57 14.55 19.76
CA ARG A 419 -6.79 15.98 19.51
C ARG A 419 -7.61 16.30 18.25
N CYS A 420 -7.91 15.30 17.42
CA CYS A 420 -8.73 15.47 16.22
C CYS A 420 -10.16 15.87 16.61
N ASP A 421 -10.80 16.74 15.83
CA ASP A 421 -12.17 17.18 16.09
C ASP A 421 -13.11 15.96 16.20
N ARG A 422 -13.94 15.98 17.25
CA ARG A 422 -14.86 14.88 17.55
C ARG A 422 -15.75 14.52 16.36
N ARG A 423 -16.14 15.47 15.51
CA ARG A 423 -16.96 15.21 14.32
C ARG A 423 -16.26 14.26 13.35
N ILE A 424 -14.95 14.43 13.15
CA ILE A 424 -14.15 13.57 12.26
C ILE A 424 -14.02 12.16 12.86
N ARG A 425 -13.90 12.09 14.19
CA ARG A 425 -13.80 10.82 14.93
C ARG A 425 -15.11 10.04 15.10
N THR A 426 -16.28 10.66 14.92
CA THR A 426 -17.58 10.06 15.37
C THR A 426 -18.76 10.31 14.44
N ARG A 427 -18.56 10.96 13.27
CA ARG A 427 -19.65 11.26 12.31
C ARG A 427 -19.34 10.81 10.89
N GLY A 428 -18.39 9.90 10.74
CA GLY A 428 -18.16 9.13 9.54
C GLY A 428 -19.28 8.13 9.28
N PRO A 429 -19.09 7.24 8.29
CA PRO A 429 -19.97 6.10 8.06
C PRO A 429 -20.20 5.31 9.34
N ASP A 430 -21.40 4.78 9.50
CA ASP A 430 -21.80 3.99 10.67
C ASP A 430 -21.70 4.76 12.00
N ASP A 431 -21.76 6.11 11.96
CA ASP A 431 -21.59 7.01 13.11
C ASP A 431 -20.23 6.83 13.84
N ASP A 432 -19.18 6.50 13.08
CA ASP A 432 -17.83 6.25 13.60
C ASP A 432 -16.77 7.17 12.96
N ALA A 433 -15.49 6.82 13.04
CA ALA A 433 -14.39 7.61 12.51
C ALA A 433 -14.38 7.63 10.97
N MET A 434 -14.03 8.79 10.42
CA MET A 434 -13.67 8.93 9.01
C MET A 434 -12.25 8.36 8.75
N GLY A 435 -11.94 8.12 7.48
CA GLY A 435 -10.61 7.70 7.03
C GLY A 435 -10.45 6.18 6.92
N ALA A 436 -9.25 5.76 6.51
CA ALA A 436 -8.93 4.37 6.18
C ALA A 436 -9.24 3.37 7.30
N PHE A 437 -9.09 3.78 8.57
CA PHE A 437 -9.30 2.92 9.74
C PHE A 437 -10.73 2.95 10.30
N GLY A 438 -11.65 3.71 9.70
CA GLY A 438 -13.02 3.85 10.21
C GLY A 438 -13.79 2.54 10.34
N PHE A 439 -13.45 1.53 9.52
CA PHE A 439 -14.09 0.20 9.56
C PHE A 439 -13.81 -0.58 10.84
N LEU A 440 -12.78 -0.20 11.61
CA LEU A 440 -12.47 -0.79 12.91
C LEU A 440 -13.40 -0.29 14.03
N LEU A 441 -14.27 0.66 13.70
CA LEU A 441 -15.22 1.28 14.61
C LEU A 441 -14.55 1.82 15.89
N PRO A 442 -13.45 2.60 15.79
CA PRO A 442 -12.72 3.06 16.96
C PRO A 442 -13.59 3.89 17.91
N ALA A 443 -14.53 4.70 17.42
CA ALA A 443 -15.42 5.48 18.29
C ALA A 443 -16.29 4.57 19.15
N HIS A 444 -16.89 3.54 18.56
CA HIS A 444 -17.65 2.54 19.29
C HIS A 444 -16.77 1.75 20.26
N ALA A 445 -15.56 1.35 19.87
CA ALA A 445 -14.63 0.65 20.73
C ALA A 445 -14.31 1.47 21.99
N TRP A 446 -13.98 2.76 21.82
CA TRP A 446 -13.72 3.70 22.91
C TRP A 446 -14.95 3.89 23.82
N GLN A 447 -16.12 4.09 23.23
CA GLN A 447 -17.36 4.27 24.00
C GLN A 447 -17.73 3.02 24.80
N ASN A 448 -17.61 1.83 24.19
CA ASN A 448 -17.88 0.56 24.85
C ASN A 448 -16.89 0.32 26.00
N LEU A 449 -15.60 0.62 25.80
CA LEU A 449 -14.60 0.52 26.86
C LEU A 449 -14.94 1.42 28.05
N GLU A 450 -15.29 2.69 27.79
CA GLU A 450 -15.71 3.62 28.85
C GLU A 450 -16.94 3.13 29.61
N LEU A 451 -17.96 2.63 28.89
CA LEU A 451 -19.17 2.08 29.49
C LEU A 451 -18.83 0.89 30.40
N ARG A 452 -18.03 -0.07 29.90
CA ARG A 452 -17.63 -1.26 30.67
C ARG A 452 -16.80 -0.92 31.89
N LEU A 453 -15.91 0.06 31.79
CA LEU A 453 -15.14 0.52 32.94
C LEU A 453 -16.07 1.17 33.97
N ARG A 454 -17.03 2.01 33.57
CA ARG A 454 -18.00 2.59 34.51
C ARG A 454 -18.87 1.53 35.19
N GLU A 455 -19.25 0.48 34.48
CA GLU A 455 -20.06 -0.63 35.00
C GLU A 455 -19.31 -1.50 36.02
N ASN A 456 -18.01 -1.75 35.78
CA ASN A 456 -17.25 -2.76 36.54
C ASN A 456 -16.26 -2.16 37.54
N MET A 457 -16.06 -0.83 37.54
CA MET A 457 -15.13 -0.19 38.47
C MET A 457 -15.74 -0.04 39.87
N PRO A 458 -14.96 -0.27 40.94
CA PRO A 458 -15.40 0.00 42.29
C PRO A 458 -15.81 1.46 42.50
N VAL A 459 -16.80 1.67 43.37
CA VAL A 459 -17.26 3.01 43.74
C VAL A 459 -16.09 3.84 44.28
N GLY A 460 -15.92 5.05 43.75
CA GLY A 460 -14.85 5.98 44.15
C GLY A 460 -13.56 5.87 43.33
N VAL A 461 -13.47 4.94 42.38
CA VAL A 461 -12.33 4.83 41.45
C VAL A 461 -12.71 5.43 40.09
N ARG A 462 -11.80 6.21 39.48
CA ARG A 462 -11.98 6.77 38.13
C ARG A 462 -10.91 6.21 37.19
N PRO A 463 -11.29 5.63 36.04
CA PRO A 463 -10.31 5.12 35.10
C PRO A 463 -9.71 6.30 34.33
N LEU A 464 -8.40 6.26 34.12
CA LEU A 464 -7.73 7.11 33.13
C LEU A 464 -7.32 6.21 31.98
N LEU A 465 -7.90 6.44 30.82
CA LEU A 465 -7.52 5.71 29.62
C LEU A 465 -6.35 6.43 28.95
N ILE A 466 -5.28 5.69 28.69
CA ILE A 466 -4.09 6.20 28.01
C ILE A 466 -3.86 5.30 26.80
N PRO A 467 -4.10 5.79 25.57
CA PRO A 467 -3.70 5.05 24.38
C PRO A 467 -2.18 4.97 24.32
N VAL A 468 -1.66 3.78 24.05
CA VAL A 468 -0.23 3.54 23.80
C VAL A 468 -0.11 3.20 22.32
N THR A 469 0.66 3.99 21.60
CA THR A 469 0.99 3.81 20.17
C THR A 469 2.48 3.74 19.99
#